data_AF-A0A4Y8Q1C9-F1
#
_entry.id   AF-A0A4Y8Q1C9-F1
#
_cell.length_a   1.000
_cell.length_b   1.000
_cell.length_c   1.000
_cell.angle_alpha   90.00
_cell.angle_beta   90.00
_cell.angle_gamma   90.00
#
_symmetry.space_group_name_H-M   'P 1'
#
loop_
_entity.id
_entity.type
_entity.pdbx_description
1 polymer ?
#
loop_
_entity_poly.entity_id
_entity_poly.type
_entity_poly.pdbx_seq_one_letter_code
_entity_poly.pdbx_strand_id
1 'polypeptide(L)'
;MKIDYYEAETDGETQVAQVGVQFEDEPDALYVAELKMIGGVARTWTLYYNGFDCSYAFRREEQEQLCAYLNEKGVAVRLAERDEG
;
A
#
# COMPACT_ATOMS: atom_id res chain seq x y z
N MET A 1 10.96 4.74 -5.08
CA MET A 1 9.70 4.14 -5.59
C MET A 1 8.85 5.21 -6.27
N LYS A 2 8.23 4.88 -7.40
CA LYS A 2 7.28 5.75 -8.13
C LYS A 2 5.88 5.13 -8.06
N ILE A 3 4.86 5.96 -7.87
CA ILE A 3 3.45 5.55 -7.84
C ILE A 3 2.79 6.00 -9.15
N ASP A 4 2.05 5.09 -9.79
CA ASP A 4 1.43 5.32 -11.10
C ASP A 4 -0.09 5.52 -11.02
N TYR A 5 -0.79 4.63 -10.30
CA TYR A 5 -2.23 4.69 -10.12
C TYR A 5 -2.66 4.11 -8.77
N TYR A 6 -3.92 4.33 -8.41
CA TYR A 6 -4.56 3.61 -7.30
C TYR A 6 -6.01 3.23 -7.63
N GLU A 7 -6.47 2.18 -6.98
CA GLU A 7 -7.86 1.79 -6.85
C GLU A 7 -8.14 1.54 -5.37
N ALA A 8 -9.30 1.96 -4.87
CA ALA A 8 -9.68 1.73 -3.48
C ALA A 8 -11.15 1.34 -3.39
N GLU A 9 -11.41 0.27 -2.65
CA GLU A 9 -12.75 -0.22 -2.36
C GLU A 9 -12.96 -0.25 -0.84
N THR A 10 -14.16 0.14 -0.41
CA THR A 10 -14.56 0.11 1.00
C THR A 10 -15.75 -0.82 1.16
N ASP A 11 -15.59 -1.84 2.00
CA ASP A 11 -16.65 -2.76 2.42
C ASP A 11 -16.80 -2.68 3.96
N GLY A 12 -17.82 -1.95 4.40
CA GLY A 12 -18.06 -1.68 5.82
C GLY A 12 -16.88 -1.00 6.51
N GLU A 13 -16.28 -1.68 7.49
CA GLU A 13 -15.12 -1.19 8.25
C GLU A 13 -13.77 -1.53 7.60
N THR A 14 -13.79 -2.37 6.56
CA THR A 14 -12.60 -2.79 5.82
C THR A 14 -12.46 -1.97 4.57
N GLN A 15 -11.27 -1.45 4.33
CA GLN A 15 -10.91 -0.78 3.09
C GLN A 15 -9.71 -1.47 2.47
N VAL A 16 -9.74 -1.70 1.16
CA VAL A 16 -8.63 -2.26 0.41
C VAL A 16 -8.20 -1.23 -0.62
N ALA A 17 -6.92 -0.87 -0.62
CA ALA A 17 -6.34 -0.01 -1.64
C ALA A 17 -5.27 -0.78 -2.41
N GLN A 18 -5.33 -0.73 -3.73
CA GLN A 18 -4.35 -1.28 -4.65
C GLN A 18 -3.62 -0.12 -5.31
N VAL A 19 -2.30 -0.08 -5.18
CA VAL A 19 -1.46 1.01 -5.70
C VAL A 19 -0.45 0.45 -6.68
N GLY A 20 -0.48 0.93 -7.92
CA GLY A 20 0.51 0.58 -8.92
C GLY A 20 1.84 1.26 -8.62
N VAL A 21 2.92 0.50 -8.46
CA VAL A 21 4.25 1.01 -8.12
C VAL A 21 5.35 0.46 -9.02
N GLN A 22 6.39 1.27 -9.21
CA GLN A 22 7.63 0.89 -9.88
C GLN A 22 8.82 1.18 -8.97
N PHE A 23 9.73 0.22 -8.85
CA PHE A 23 10.96 0.38 -8.08
C PHE A 23 12.07 0.96 -8.98
N GLU A 24 12.98 1.72 -8.38
CA GLU A 24 14.07 2.38 -9.13
C GLU A 24 15.08 1.38 -9.72
N ASP A 25 15.25 0.23 -9.06
CA ASP A 25 16.12 -0.84 -9.53
C ASP A 25 15.50 -1.63 -10.70
N GLU A 26 14.16 -1.65 -10.78
CA GLU A 26 13.39 -2.37 -11.80
C GLU A 26 12.33 -1.46 -12.45
N PRO A 27 12.77 -0.47 -13.26
CA PRO A 27 11.88 0.57 -13.79
C PRO A 27 10.89 0.05 -14.84
N ASP A 28 11.17 -1.08 -15.49
CA ASP A 28 10.30 -1.71 -16.48
C ASP A 28 9.26 -2.65 -15.85
N ALA A 29 9.37 -2.95 -14.55
CA ALA A 29 8.46 -3.83 -13.84
C ALA A 29 7.35 -3.04 -13.15
N LEU A 30 6.10 -3.44 -13.36
CA LEU A 30 4.94 -2.90 -12.68
C LEU A 30 4.49 -3.84 -11.58
N TYR A 31 4.44 -3.32 -10.36
CA TYR A 31 3.99 -4.03 -9.17
C TYR A 31 2.69 -3.42 -8.66
N VAL A 32 1.93 -4.20 -7.88
CA VAL A 32 0.72 -3.73 -7.18
C VAL A 32 0.94 -3.89 -5.68
N ALA A 33 0.99 -2.77 -4.96
CA ALA A 33 0.96 -2.75 -3.51
C ALA A 33 -0.50 -2.78 -3.06
N GLU A 34 -0.91 -3.87 -2.42
CA GLU A 34 -2.21 -3.99 -1.76
C GLU A 34 -2.09 -3.65 -0.29
N LEU A 35 -2.93 -2.71 0.16
CA LEU A 35 -3.05 -2.27 1.54
C LEU A 35 -4.43 -2.63 2.04
N LYS A 36 -4.51 -3.46 3.09
CA LYS A 36 -5.75 -3.71 3.83
C LYS A 36 -5.80 -2.85 5.07
N MET A 37 -6.87 -2.08 5.18
CA MET A 37 -7.10 -1.12 6.25
C MET A 37 -8.36 -1.49 7.02
N ILE A 38 -8.32 -1.33 8.33
CA ILE A 38 -9.48 -1.52 9.21
C ILE A 38 -9.62 -0.24 10.03
N GLY A 39 -10.76 0.46 9.90
CA GLY A 39 -10.97 1.75 10.56
C GLY A 39 -9.91 2.80 10.18
N GLY A 40 -9.47 2.78 8.91
CA GLY A 40 -8.43 3.64 8.36
C GLY A 40 -7.00 3.30 8.80
N VAL A 41 -6.78 2.24 9.58
CA VAL A 41 -5.43 1.79 9.98
C VAL A 41 -4.95 0.70 9.03
N ALA A 42 -3.83 0.90 8.35
CA ALA A 42 -3.21 -0.12 7.51
C ALA A 42 -2.70 -1.29 8.36
N ARG A 43 -3.23 -2.49 8.12
CA ARG A 43 -2.92 -3.73 8.86
C ARG A 43 -2.11 -4.72 8.05
N THR A 44 -2.32 -4.77 6.75
CA THR A 44 -1.64 -5.70 5.85
C THR A 44 -1.11 -4.97 4.64
N TRP A 45 0.09 -5.37 4.24
CA TRP A 45 0.82 -4.84 3.10
C TRP A 45 1.31 -6.02 2.29
N THR A 46 0.87 -6.11 1.04
CA THR A 46 1.28 -7.18 0.14
C THR A 46 1.71 -6.59 -1.18
N LEU A 47 2.85 -7.05 -1.71
CA LEU A 47 3.30 -6.67 -3.04
C LEU A 47 3.02 -7.81 -4.00
N TYR A 48 2.33 -7.50 -5.09
CA TYR A 48 2.07 -8.42 -6.18
C TYR A 48 2.88 -8.04 -7.42
N TYR A 49 3.39 -9.06 -8.11
CA TYR A 49 3.95 -8.94 -9.46
C TYR A 49 3.23 -9.94 -10.37
N ASN A 50 2.58 -9.46 -11.44
CA ASN A 50 1.76 -10.30 -12.33
C ASN A 50 0.75 -11.19 -11.57
N GLY A 51 0.20 -10.69 -10.45
CA GLY A 51 -0.76 -11.42 -9.60
C GLY A 51 -0.14 -12.40 -8.60
N PHE A 52 1.19 -12.51 -8.53
CA PHE A 52 1.89 -13.36 -7.56
C PHE A 52 2.40 -12.55 -6.38
N ASP A 53 2.19 -13.07 -5.16
CA ASP A 53 2.75 -12.50 -3.93
C ASP A 53 4.28 -12.59 -3.95
N CYS A 54 4.95 -11.45 -3.85
CA CYS A 54 6.41 -11.37 -3.85
C CYS A 54 7.05 -11.58 -2.47
N SER A 55 6.23 -11.76 -1.43
CA SER A 55 6.64 -11.82 -0.02
C SER A 55 7.56 -10.65 0.37
N TYR A 56 7.27 -9.49 -0.20
CA TYR A 56 8.03 -8.27 -0.02
C TYR A 56 7.70 -7.61 1.32
N ALA A 57 8.74 -7.25 2.08
CA ALA A 57 8.60 -6.52 3.33
C ALA A 57 8.81 -5.02 3.09
N PHE A 58 7.72 -4.26 2.99
CA PHE A 58 7.78 -2.81 2.84
C PHE A 58 8.51 -2.16 4.01
N ARG A 59 9.47 -1.28 3.69
CA ARG A 59 10.13 -0.42 4.67
C ARG A 59 9.16 0.63 5.17
N ARG A 60 9.43 1.18 6.36
CA ARG A 60 8.59 2.21 6.95
C ARG A 60 8.43 3.44 6.04
N GLU A 61 9.52 3.90 5.42
CA GLU A 61 9.50 5.04 4.50
C GLU A 61 8.59 4.79 3.27
N GLU A 62 8.54 3.55 2.78
CA GLU A 62 7.69 3.16 1.65
C GLU A 62 6.22 3.10 2.06
N GLN A 63 5.95 2.58 3.26
CA GLN A 63 4.61 2.61 3.85
C GLN A 63 4.12 4.05 4.06
N GLU A 64 4.99 4.93 4.59
CA GLU A 64 4.70 6.35 4.78
C GLU A 64 4.41 7.04 3.43
N GLN A 65 5.18 6.74 2.39
CA GLN A 65 4.96 7.28 1.05
C GLN A 65 3.62 6.82 0.45
N LEU A 66 3.27 5.54 0.56
CA LEU A 66 1.99 5.00 0.09
C LEU A 66 0.81 5.61 0.86
N CYS A 67 0.92 5.71 2.19
CA CYS A 67 -0.10 6.36 3.01
C CYS A 67 -0.27 7.83 2.64
N ALA A 68 0.82 8.58 2.47
CA ALA A 68 0.76 9.98 2.08
C ALA A 68 0.03 10.14 0.75
N TYR A 69 0.41 9.35 -0.26
CA TYR A 69 -0.23 9.38 -1.57
C TYR A 69 -1.73 9.07 -1.49
N LEU A 70 -2.13 8.03 -0.76
CA LEU A 70 -3.55 7.67 -0.59
C LEU A 70 -4.34 8.77 0.12
N ASN A 71 -3.78 9.41 1.15
CA ASN A 71 -4.41 10.54 1.83
C ASN A 71 -4.58 11.75 0.90
N GLU A 72 -3.59 12.05 0.04
CA GLU A 72 -3.70 13.11 -0.98
C GLU A 72 -4.84 12.83 -1.97
N LYS A 73 -5.19 11.55 -2.19
CA LYS A 73 -6.30 11.12 -3.02
C LYS A 73 -7.64 10.98 -2.29
N GLY A 74 -7.68 11.35 -1.00
CA GLY A 74 -8.89 11.29 -0.16
C GLY A 74 -9.16 9.90 0.44
N VAL A 75 -8.23 8.96 0.35
CA VAL A 75 -8.30 7.66 1.03
C VAL A 75 -7.69 7.81 2.42
N ALA A 76 -8.55 7.87 3.44
CA ALA A 76 -8.12 8.09 4.82
C ALA A 76 -7.35 6.86 5.37
N VAL A 77 -6.02 6.98 5.40
CA VAL A 77 -5.14 5.90 5.86
C VAL A 77 -4.09 6.39 6.84
N ARG A 78 -3.82 5.60 7.88
CA ARG A 78 -2.72 5.79 8.82
C ARG A 78 -1.97 4.49 9.03
N LEU A 79 -0.69 4.60 9.34
CA LEU A 79 0.11 3.46 9.75
C LEU A 79 -0.35 2.94 11.10
N ALA A 80 -0.27 1.62 11.29
CA ALA A 80 -0.35 1.06 12.62
C ALA A 80 0.80 1.62 13.47
N GLU A 81 0.48 2.09 14.68
CA GLU A 81 1.49 2.37 15.68
C GLU A 81 2.29 1.08 15.91
N ARG A 82 3.62 1.17 16.06
CA ARG A 82 4.39 -0.01 16.43
C ARG A 82 3.83 -0.48 17.77
N ASP A 83 3.23 -1.65 17.81
CA ASP A 83 3.05 -2.38 19.07
C ASP A 83 4.47 -2.59 19.62
N GLU A 84 4.89 -1.72 20.55
CA GLU A 84 5.95 -2.03 21.49
C GLU A 84 5.39 -3.10 22.42
N GLY A 85 5.49 -4.36 21.99
CA GLY A 85 5.27 -5.55 22.80
C GLY A 85 6.58 -6.14 23.29
#